data_AF-A0A369QAU8-F1
#
_entry.id   AF-A0A369QAU8-F1
#
_cell.length_a   1.000
_cell.length_b   1.000
_cell.length_c   1.000
_cell.angle_alpha   90.00
_cell.angle_beta   90.00
_cell.angle_gamma   90.00
#
_symmetry.space_group_name_H-M   'P 1'
#
loop_
_entity.id
_entity.type
_entity.pdbx_description
1 polymer ?
#
loop_
_entity_poly.entity_id
_entity_poly.type
_entity_poly.pdbx_seq_one_letter_code
_entity_poly.pdbx_strand_id
1 'polypeptide(L)'
;MEKFYPYLLCVFVLVLFSAPVYAQKYEAENATLADGATKQACATCSGGFYVAQTEGNLLFTITLPKEGFFNIAIHAASTGGSKINTFSLDDNTLNFALSQTTYSTLKLVGAQKLTAGQHQIKILKSWGWINIDYLQLEEVSANNRFNLNQTLVTANPTPTAKSLYDFLLDNYGDKIISGVMTLNSLDEATWLKQNTGKEPALLGIDLMHSGRGYTWYNDKQPVIDAKTWYTRNGIPALMWHWRDPSRKTEEFYVKNQSKPEGTDFDISKVSDVNSVEYKAMLADIDYTAGLLKELQDQNVPVIWRPLHEAAGGWFWWGAKGGAPLKTLWRLMYDRMVNYHGLRNLIWVWTREPNDDDWYPGDEYVDIVGRDIYKDGDHGSQTLEFSDLNSRYGGKKMITLSEAGSFPDVDNLVKDGAAWSWYMPWYGSYTRNNRYNSLDLWKKMFAHAYVITLDEMPDLKNYVRQEQIVTGIFKKLPKPLSFKAYPTLIQDKLFIQSEKPMETLAIYNLLGACVREEKLNGKQAWVSFAGINSGMYLVVINHNESIKVWKK
;
A
#
# COMPACT_ATOMS: atom_id res chain seq x y z
N MET A 1 -33.56 70.44 -7.31
CA MET A 1 -34.52 69.47 -6.72
C MET A 1 -34.50 68.23 -7.60
N GLU A 2 -33.48 67.41 -7.42
CA GLU A 2 -33.26 66.17 -8.18
C GLU A 2 -33.77 64.99 -7.37
N LYS A 3 -34.54 64.12 -8.02
CA LYS A 3 -35.23 62.97 -7.43
C LYS A 3 -34.26 61.80 -7.31
N PHE A 4 -34.01 61.34 -6.09
CA PHE A 4 -33.34 60.09 -5.79
C PHE A 4 -34.22 58.89 -6.18
N TYR A 5 -33.71 58.00 -7.03
CA TYR A 5 -34.25 56.66 -7.26
C TYR A 5 -33.44 55.66 -6.42
N PRO A 6 -34.06 54.80 -5.59
CA PRO A 6 -33.34 53.74 -4.91
C PRO A 6 -33.18 52.53 -5.84
N TYR A 7 -31.94 52.14 -6.09
CA TYR A 7 -31.61 50.86 -6.73
C TYR A 7 -31.90 49.72 -5.75
N LEU A 8 -32.88 48.88 -6.09
CA LEU A 8 -33.18 47.64 -5.39
C LEU A 8 -32.12 46.60 -5.77
N LEU A 9 -31.18 46.33 -4.87
CA LEU A 9 -30.16 45.29 -5.04
C LEU A 9 -30.82 43.92 -4.80
N CYS A 10 -31.19 43.21 -5.86
CA CYS A 10 -31.61 41.81 -5.77
C CYS A 10 -30.42 40.91 -5.46
N VAL A 11 -30.22 40.59 -4.17
CA VAL A 11 -29.29 39.54 -3.73
C VAL A 11 -29.95 38.19 -4.03
N PHE A 12 -29.48 37.49 -5.06
CA PHE A 12 -29.78 36.07 -5.26
C PHE A 12 -29.05 35.27 -4.17
N VAL A 13 -29.74 34.94 -3.09
CA VAL A 13 -29.27 33.93 -2.13
C VAL A 13 -29.46 32.57 -2.78
N LEU A 14 -28.38 32.02 -3.34
CA LEU A 14 -28.33 30.63 -3.78
C LEU A 14 -28.32 29.76 -2.52
N VAL A 15 -29.50 29.34 -2.08
CA VAL A 15 -29.64 28.32 -1.03
C VAL A 15 -29.20 26.99 -1.65
N LEU A 16 -27.93 26.63 -1.44
CA LEU A 16 -27.46 25.27 -1.67
C LEU A 16 -28.16 24.36 -0.65
N PHE A 17 -29.24 23.71 -1.07
CA PHE A 17 -29.79 22.58 -0.34
C PHE A 17 -28.75 21.45 -0.38
N SER A 18 -27.98 21.28 0.69
CA SER A 18 -27.29 20.02 0.96
C SER A 18 -28.38 18.99 1.28
N ALA A 19 -28.84 18.25 0.27
CA ALA A 19 -29.62 17.05 0.53
C ALA A 19 -28.81 16.15 1.47
N PRO A 20 -29.37 15.69 2.60
CA PRO A 20 -28.72 14.68 3.42
C PRO A 20 -28.35 13.49 2.54
N VAL A 21 -27.07 13.13 2.53
CA VAL A 21 -26.56 11.96 1.83
C VAL A 21 -27.08 10.74 2.60
N TYR A 22 -28.29 10.29 2.27
CA TYR A 22 -28.83 9.06 2.84
C TYR A 22 -28.15 7.87 2.17
N ALA A 23 -27.71 6.92 2.97
CA ALA A 23 -27.19 5.66 2.46
C ALA A 23 -28.29 4.93 1.67
N GLN A 24 -27.99 4.56 0.43
CA GLN A 24 -28.91 3.84 -0.44
C GLN A 24 -28.93 2.37 -0.03
N LYS A 25 -30.13 1.83 0.17
CA LYS A 25 -30.35 0.41 0.45
C LYS A 25 -30.69 -0.34 -0.82
N TYR A 26 -30.12 -1.52 -0.94
CA TYR A 26 -30.43 -2.51 -1.97
C TYR A 26 -30.89 -3.77 -1.24
N GLU A 27 -32.21 -3.98 -1.22
CA GLU A 27 -32.82 -5.11 -0.53
C GLU A 27 -32.31 -6.44 -1.10
N ALA A 28 -31.87 -7.36 -0.23
CA ALA A 28 -31.22 -8.59 -0.65
C ALA A 28 -32.16 -9.48 -1.47
N GLU A 29 -33.46 -9.46 -1.17
CA GLU A 29 -34.46 -10.22 -1.90
C GLU A 29 -34.68 -9.76 -3.35
N ASN A 30 -34.12 -8.61 -3.74
CA ASN A 30 -34.12 -8.10 -5.10
C ASN A 30 -32.78 -8.37 -5.82
N ALA A 31 -31.79 -8.94 -5.13
CA ALA A 31 -30.56 -9.41 -5.76
C ALA A 31 -30.85 -10.62 -6.65
N THR A 32 -29.95 -10.88 -7.60
CA THR A 32 -29.96 -12.16 -8.32
C THR A 32 -29.43 -13.24 -7.37
N LEU A 33 -30.26 -14.24 -7.07
CA LEU A 33 -29.92 -15.34 -6.17
C LEU A 33 -29.47 -16.55 -6.97
N ALA A 34 -28.40 -17.19 -6.54
CA ALA A 34 -27.86 -18.40 -7.16
C ALA A 34 -27.47 -19.46 -6.12
N ASP A 35 -27.29 -20.70 -6.59
CA ASP A 35 -26.63 -21.80 -5.86
C ASP A 35 -27.21 -22.13 -4.47
N GLY A 36 -28.52 -21.88 -4.27
CA GLY A 36 -29.23 -22.23 -3.04
C GLY A 36 -29.62 -21.06 -2.15
N ALA A 37 -29.24 -19.82 -2.49
CA ALA A 37 -29.70 -18.65 -1.76
C ALA A 37 -31.22 -18.49 -1.90
N THR A 38 -31.93 -18.32 -0.79
CA THR A 38 -33.41 -18.27 -0.79
C THR A 38 -33.94 -17.05 -0.05
N LYS A 39 -34.98 -16.45 -0.63
CA LYS A 39 -35.77 -15.39 0.00
C LYS A 39 -36.63 -15.96 1.12
N GLN A 40 -36.59 -15.32 2.29
CA GLN A 40 -37.33 -15.71 3.49
C GLN A 40 -38.11 -14.52 4.04
N ALA A 41 -39.37 -14.75 4.47
CA ALA A 41 -40.19 -13.70 5.06
C ALA A 41 -39.67 -13.32 6.45
N CYS A 42 -39.68 -12.02 6.75
CA CYS A 42 -39.22 -11.48 8.03
C CYS A 42 -39.91 -10.15 8.35
N ALA A 43 -40.80 -10.18 9.35
CA ALA A 43 -41.59 -9.00 9.72
C ALA A 43 -40.76 -7.81 10.25
N THR A 44 -39.54 -8.07 10.73
CA THR A 44 -38.64 -7.05 11.29
C THR A 44 -37.57 -6.58 10.30
N CYS A 45 -37.43 -7.23 9.14
CA CYS A 45 -36.41 -6.91 8.14
C CYS A 45 -36.90 -5.79 7.22
N SER A 46 -35.97 -5.05 6.61
CA SER A 46 -36.30 -4.09 5.56
C SER A 46 -36.98 -4.83 4.39
N GLY A 47 -37.93 -4.17 3.71
CA GLY A 47 -38.70 -4.81 2.63
C GLY A 47 -39.60 -6.00 3.04
N GLY A 48 -39.56 -6.45 4.30
CA GLY A 48 -40.32 -7.60 4.81
C GLY A 48 -39.68 -8.96 4.54
N PHE A 49 -38.44 -9.00 4.02
CA PHE A 49 -37.73 -10.23 3.69
C PHE A 49 -36.25 -10.14 4.05
N TYR A 50 -35.58 -11.28 4.07
CA TYR A 50 -34.13 -11.37 3.98
C TYR A 50 -33.79 -12.52 3.01
N VAL A 51 -32.52 -12.63 2.66
CA VAL A 51 -32.00 -13.79 1.93
C VAL A 51 -31.18 -14.66 2.87
N ALA A 52 -31.60 -15.90 3.05
CA ALA A 52 -30.77 -16.94 3.64
C ALA A 52 -29.73 -17.33 2.59
N GLN A 53 -28.45 -16.98 2.83
CA GLN A 53 -27.38 -17.31 1.89
C GLN A 53 -27.28 -18.83 1.73
N THR A 54 -27.29 -19.57 2.85
CA THR A 54 -27.10 -21.02 2.87
C THR A 54 -25.84 -21.42 2.09
N GLU A 55 -25.95 -22.23 1.05
CA GLU A 55 -24.86 -22.60 0.13
C GLU A 55 -24.70 -21.64 -1.06
N GLY A 56 -25.57 -20.63 -1.16
CA GLY A 56 -25.72 -19.82 -2.36
C GLY A 56 -25.05 -18.45 -2.35
N ASN A 57 -25.32 -17.71 -3.42
CA ASN A 57 -24.67 -16.46 -3.74
C ASN A 57 -25.70 -15.36 -4.01
N LEU A 58 -25.34 -14.12 -3.71
CA LEU A 58 -26.13 -12.94 -4.04
C LEU A 58 -25.35 -12.04 -5.00
N LEU A 59 -25.99 -11.57 -6.06
CA LEU A 59 -25.45 -10.56 -6.97
C LEU A 59 -26.36 -9.32 -6.99
N PHE A 60 -25.80 -8.21 -6.53
CA PHE A 60 -26.36 -6.87 -6.65
C PHE A 60 -25.75 -6.20 -7.89
N THR A 61 -26.59 -5.62 -8.73
CA THR A 61 -26.14 -4.76 -9.84
C THR A 61 -26.49 -3.32 -9.52
N ILE A 62 -25.48 -2.49 -9.33
CA ILE A 62 -25.65 -1.06 -9.03
C ILE A 62 -25.21 -0.23 -10.22
N THR A 63 -25.80 0.95 -10.41
CA THR A 63 -25.41 1.89 -11.47
C THR A 63 -25.21 3.27 -10.86
N LEU A 64 -24.01 3.82 -11.01
CA LEU A 64 -23.63 5.11 -10.48
C LEU A 64 -23.64 6.18 -11.57
N PRO A 65 -24.26 7.35 -11.34
CA PRO A 65 -24.32 8.41 -12.35
C PRO A 65 -22.98 9.16 -12.51
N LYS A 66 -22.10 9.06 -11.52
CA LYS A 66 -20.79 9.73 -11.46
C LYS A 66 -19.82 8.89 -10.63
N GLU A 67 -18.53 9.16 -10.81
CA GLU A 67 -17.50 8.64 -9.90
C GLU A 67 -17.67 9.22 -8.48
N GLY A 68 -17.38 8.41 -7.47
CA GLY A 68 -17.41 8.82 -6.07
C GLY A 68 -16.70 7.83 -5.14
N PHE A 69 -16.69 8.15 -3.86
CA PHE A 69 -16.19 7.25 -2.81
C PHE A 69 -17.35 6.76 -1.97
N PHE A 70 -17.35 5.47 -1.63
CA PHE A 70 -18.49 4.85 -0.96
C PHE A 70 -18.06 3.93 0.18
N ASN A 71 -18.78 4.00 1.30
CA ASN A 71 -18.82 2.88 2.24
C ASN A 71 -19.79 1.83 1.68
N ILE A 72 -19.35 0.57 1.69
CA ILE A 72 -20.18 -0.59 1.33
C ILE A 72 -20.35 -1.44 2.57
N ALA A 73 -21.59 -1.69 2.96
CA ALA A 73 -21.93 -2.48 4.13
C ALA A 73 -23.07 -3.45 3.83
N ILE A 74 -23.19 -4.49 4.64
CA ILE A 74 -24.37 -5.35 4.66
C ILE A 74 -25.04 -5.27 6.03
N HIS A 75 -26.36 -5.28 6.05
CA HIS A 75 -27.12 -5.55 7.25
C HIS A 75 -27.45 -7.04 7.28
N ALA A 76 -26.82 -7.78 8.19
CA ALA A 76 -26.81 -9.23 8.15
C ALA A 76 -26.80 -9.87 9.55
N ALA A 77 -27.20 -11.13 9.60
CA ALA A 77 -27.23 -11.97 10.78
C ALA A 77 -26.34 -13.20 10.59
N SER A 78 -25.74 -13.66 11.68
CA SER A 78 -25.15 -15.00 11.76
C SER A 78 -25.67 -15.69 13.01
N THR A 79 -26.70 -16.52 12.87
CA THR A 79 -27.39 -17.14 14.01
C THR A 79 -26.69 -18.42 14.50
N GLY A 80 -25.96 -19.11 13.63
CA GLY A 80 -25.26 -20.37 13.91
C GLY A 80 -23.78 -20.22 14.26
N GLY A 81 -23.39 -19.16 14.98
CA GLY A 81 -21.99 -18.86 15.30
C GLY A 81 -21.28 -18.01 14.23
N SER A 82 -20.02 -17.64 14.45
CA SER A 82 -19.24 -16.84 13.48
C SER A 82 -19.13 -17.52 12.10
N LYS A 83 -19.16 -16.74 11.02
CA LYS A 83 -19.05 -17.20 9.63
C LYS A 83 -18.06 -16.35 8.85
N ILE A 84 -17.35 -16.98 7.91
CA ILE A 84 -16.50 -16.31 6.94
C ILE A 84 -17.13 -16.47 5.55
N ASN A 85 -17.27 -15.36 4.83
CA ASN A 85 -17.78 -15.33 3.47
C ASN A 85 -16.92 -14.39 2.61
N THR A 86 -17.15 -14.42 1.30
CA THR A 86 -16.36 -13.64 0.35
C THR A 86 -17.22 -12.51 -0.21
N PHE A 87 -16.75 -11.28 -0.06
CA PHE A 87 -17.26 -10.10 -0.75
C PHE A 87 -16.52 -9.94 -2.07
N SER A 88 -17.24 -9.59 -3.12
CA SER A 88 -16.66 -9.25 -4.41
C SER A 88 -17.25 -7.95 -4.93
N LEU A 89 -16.37 -7.08 -5.41
CA LEU A 89 -16.70 -5.85 -6.11
C LEU A 89 -16.02 -5.91 -7.48
N ASP A 90 -16.84 -6.05 -8.52
CA ASP A 90 -16.41 -6.38 -9.88
C ASP A 90 -15.51 -7.63 -9.86
N ASP A 91 -14.25 -7.49 -10.28
CA ASP A 91 -13.28 -8.59 -10.33
C ASP A 91 -12.45 -8.73 -9.04
N ASN A 92 -12.57 -7.79 -8.09
CA ASN A 92 -11.82 -7.82 -6.84
C ASN A 92 -12.58 -8.59 -5.77
N THR A 93 -11.86 -9.31 -4.91
CA THR A 93 -12.45 -10.08 -3.80
C THR A 93 -11.77 -9.79 -2.46
N LEU A 94 -12.54 -9.93 -1.38
CA LEU A 94 -12.10 -9.81 0.01
C LEU A 94 -12.90 -10.79 0.87
N ASN A 95 -12.24 -11.51 1.78
CA ASN A 95 -12.95 -12.30 2.77
C ASN A 95 -13.38 -11.42 3.96
N PHE A 96 -14.60 -11.63 4.45
CA PHE A 96 -15.10 -10.96 5.65
C PHE A 96 -15.61 -11.99 6.66
N ALA A 97 -15.45 -11.66 7.94
CA ALA A 97 -16.02 -12.43 9.05
C ALA A 97 -17.23 -11.71 9.63
N LEU A 98 -18.30 -12.46 9.89
CA LEU A 98 -19.48 -11.99 10.61
C LEU A 98 -19.60 -12.82 11.90
N SER A 99 -19.34 -12.17 13.04
CA SER A 99 -19.55 -12.75 14.36
C SER A 99 -21.02 -13.13 14.58
N GLN A 100 -21.26 -14.04 15.52
CA GLN A 100 -22.63 -14.42 15.87
C GLN A 100 -23.45 -13.19 16.28
N THR A 101 -24.55 -12.95 15.58
CA THR A 101 -25.37 -11.75 15.75
C THR A 101 -26.79 -11.99 15.20
N THR A 102 -27.77 -11.28 15.75
CA THR A 102 -29.17 -11.34 15.30
C THR A 102 -29.40 -10.53 14.04
N TYR A 103 -28.94 -9.29 13.98
CA TYR A 103 -28.81 -8.46 12.78
C TYR A 103 -27.94 -7.27 13.14
N SER A 104 -26.84 -7.07 12.41
CA SER A 104 -25.99 -5.90 12.57
C SER A 104 -25.46 -5.43 11.23
N THR A 105 -25.11 -4.14 11.17
CA THR A 105 -24.47 -3.57 9.97
C THR A 105 -22.98 -3.85 10.05
N LEU A 106 -22.48 -4.66 9.12
CA LEU A 106 -21.07 -4.91 8.91
C LEU A 106 -20.59 -4.08 7.71
N LYS A 107 -19.68 -3.13 7.97
CA LYS A 107 -18.96 -2.44 6.89
C LYS A 107 -17.97 -3.42 6.27
N LEU A 108 -18.13 -3.69 4.97
CA LEU A 108 -17.27 -4.59 4.22
C LEU A 108 -16.03 -3.86 3.71
N VAL A 109 -16.23 -2.66 3.16
CA VAL A 109 -15.15 -1.76 2.74
C VAL A 109 -15.54 -0.30 2.98
N GLY A 110 -14.56 0.52 3.30
CA GLY A 110 -14.75 1.93 3.62
C GLY A 110 -14.11 2.86 2.60
N ALA A 111 -14.86 3.88 2.19
CA ALA A 111 -14.43 4.88 1.21
C ALA A 111 -13.72 4.27 -0.01
N GLN A 112 -14.34 3.25 -0.59
CA GLN A 112 -13.93 2.60 -1.84
C GLN A 112 -14.28 3.52 -3.01
N LYS A 113 -13.31 3.76 -3.89
CA LYS A 113 -13.56 4.51 -5.13
C LYS A 113 -14.36 3.65 -6.10
N LEU A 114 -15.45 4.19 -6.64
CA LEU A 114 -16.25 3.58 -7.70
C LEU A 114 -16.41 4.56 -8.84
N THR A 115 -16.24 4.08 -10.07
CA THR A 115 -16.40 4.90 -11.28
C THR A 115 -17.88 5.15 -11.61
N ALA A 116 -18.17 6.07 -12.53
CA ALA A 116 -19.51 6.13 -13.11
C ALA A 116 -19.80 4.85 -13.92
N GLY A 117 -21.05 4.41 -13.94
CA GLY A 117 -21.48 3.23 -14.67
C GLY A 117 -21.93 2.07 -13.78
N GLN A 118 -21.99 0.88 -14.37
CA GLN A 118 -22.50 -0.32 -13.70
C GLN A 118 -21.38 -1.01 -12.93
N HIS A 119 -21.68 -1.46 -11.71
CA HIS A 119 -20.81 -2.27 -10.87
C HIS A 119 -21.55 -3.51 -10.38
N GLN A 120 -20.82 -4.62 -10.25
CA GLN A 120 -21.33 -5.86 -9.67
C GLN A 120 -20.83 -6.01 -8.25
N ILE A 121 -21.75 -6.12 -7.29
CA ILE A 121 -21.43 -6.45 -5.90
C ILE A 121 -21.95 -7.85 -5.62
N LYS A 122 -21.07 -8.75 -5.20
CA LYS A 122 -21.41 -10.14 -4.90
C LYS A 122 -21.11 -10.48 -3.45
N ILE A 123 -22.03 -11.21 -2.83
CA ILE A 123 -21.78 -11.92 -1.58
C ILE A 123 -21.72 -13.41 -1.93
N LEU A 124 -20.52 -13.93 -1.93
CA LEU A 124 -20.19 -15.28 -2.35
C LEU A 124 -20.03 -16.19 -1.13
N LYS A 125 -20.52 -17.43 -1.26
CA LYS A 125 -20.37 -18.45 -0.24
C LYS A 125 -18.91 -18.86 -0.11
N SER A 126 -18.34 -18.62 1.08
CA SER A 126 -17.20 -19.39 1.56
C SER A 126 -17.70 -20.45 2.53
N TRP A 127 -18.09 -20.05 3.75
CA TRP A 127 -18.80 -20.93 4.68
C TRP A 127 -20.31 -20.88 4.47
N GLY A 128 -20.84 -19.78 3.93
CA GLY A 128 -22.27 -19.56 3.75
C GLY A 128 -22.97 -19.21 5.05
N TRP A 129 -24.24 -19.62 5.16
CA TRP A 129 -25.02 -19.66 6.40
C TRP A 129 -25.12 -18.33 7.19
N ILE A 130 -25.20 -17.21 6.47
CA ILE A 130 -25.62 -15.92 7.00
C ILE A 130 -26.96 -15.50 6.38
N ASN A 131 -27.70 -14.65 7.09
CA ASN A 131 -28.93 -14.05 6.58
C ASN A 131 -28.65 -12.59 6.25
N ILE A 132 -29.02 -12.14 5.05
CA ILE A 132 -28.71 -10.79 4.57
C ILE A 132 -30.04 -10.07 4.32
N ASP A 133 -30.25 -8.96 5.03
CA ASP A 133 -31.42 -8.10 4.87
C ASP A 133 -31.21 -7.19 3.65
N TYR A 134 -30.17 -6.34 3.68
CA TYR A 134 -29.83 -5.47 2.57
C TYR A 134 -28.34 -5.17 2.46
N LEU A 135 -27.93 -4.78 1.26
CA LEU A 135 -26.68 -4.06 1.03
C LEU A 135 -26.93 -2.55 1.19
N GLN A 136 -26.02 -1.88 1.87
CA GLN A 136 -26.03 -0.43 2.07
C GLN A 136 -24.84 0.20 1.36
N LEU A 137 -25.11 1.23 0.55
CA LEU A 137 -24.13 2.04 -0.16
C LEU A 137 -24.24 3.50 0.28
N GLU A 138 -23.18 4.04 0.89
CA GLU A 138 -23.16 5.41 1.42
C GLU A 138 -22.06 6.21 0.72
N GLU A 139 -22.41 7.27 -0.02
CA GLU A 139 -21.43 8.18 -0.61
C GLU A 139 -20.71 8.96 0.50
N VAL A 140 -19.39 9.01 0.44
CA VAL A 140 -18.54 9.72 1.41
C VAL A 140 -17.57 10.64 0.69
N SER A 141 -17.15 11.71 1.37
CA SER A 141 -16.09 12.58 0.85
C SER A 141 -14.77 11.81 0.79
N ALA A 142 -13.98 12.03 -0.26
CA ALA A 142 -12.62 11.51 -0.34
C ALA A 142 -11.71 12.00 0.80
N ASN A 143 -12.00 13.18 1.36
CA ASN A 143 -11.29 13.69 2.54
C ASN A 143 -11.51 12.80 3.77
N ASN A 144 -12.60 12.04 3.82
CA ASN A 144 -12.92 11.15 4.95
C ASN A 144 -12.15 9.83 4.88
N ARG A 145 -11.38 9.59 3.80
CA ARG A 145 -10.54 8.39 3.67
C ARG A 145 -9.44 8.35 4.73
N PHE A 146 -8.90 9.51 5.09
CA PHE A 146 -7.69 9.61 5.87
C PHE A 146 -7.84 10.62 7.00
N ASN A 147 -7.43 10.19 8.19
CA ASN A 147 -7.29 11.01 9.39
C ASN A 147 -5.92 10.72 9.99
N LEU A 148 -4.88 10.84 9.16
CA LEU A 148 -3.55 10.35 9.46
C LEU A 148 -3.00 11.00 10.72
N ASN A 149 -2.34 10.21 11.55
CA ASN A 149 -1.53 10.72 12.64
C ASN A 149 -0.46 11.64 12.08
N GLN A 150 -0.39 12.84 12.64
CA GLN A 150 0.50 13.89 12.14
C GLN A 150 1.91 13.80 12.72
N THR A 151 2.17 12.86 13.64
CA THR A 151 3.46 12.70 14.32
C THR A 151 3.78 11.22 14.52
N LEU A 152 5.08 10.91 14.60
CA LEU A 152 5.56 9.58 14.98
C LEU A 152 5.14 9.22 16.42
N VAL A 153 5.01 7.92 16.70
CA VAL A 153 4.73 7.37 18.03
C VAL A 153 5.92 7.52 18.98
N THR A 154 7.13 7.52 18.43
CA THR A 154 8.35 7.78 19.19
C THR A 154 8.43 9.27 19.54
N ALA A 155 8.37 9.58 20.83
CA ALA A 155 8.49 10.96 21.32
C ALA A 155 9.89 11.53 21.04
N ASN A 156 9.95 12.80 20.65
CA ASN A 156 11.18 13.52 20.27
C ASN A 156 11.99 12.77 19.20
N PRO A 157 11.39 12.46 18.03
CA PRO A 157 12.11 11.78 16.96
C PRO A 157 13.27 12.67 16.47
N THR A 158 14.30 12.04 15.92
CA THR A 158 15.38 12.78 15.24
C THR A 158 14.80 13.65 14.11
N PRO A 159 15.43 14.79 13.78
CA PRO A 159 14.97 15.64 12.68
C PRO A 159 14.83 14.89 11.36
N THR A 160 15.71 13.94 11.08
CA THR A 160 15.68 13.14 9.84
C THR A 160 14.57 12.10 9.85
N ALA A 161 14.24 11.48 10.99
CA ALA A 161 13.06 10.60 11.07
C ALA A 161 11.76 11.37 10.91
N LYS A 162 11.68 12.57 11.50
CA LYS A 162 10.56 13.48 11.25
C LYS A 162 10.46 13.85 9.77
N SER A 163 11.58 14.23 9.14
CA SER A 163 11.62 14.62 7.71
C SER A 163 11.18 13.47 6.80
N LEU A 164 11.60 12.24 7.09
CA LEU A 164 11.13 11.05 6.38
C LEU A 164 9.62 10.84 6.58
N TYR A 165 9.11 10.92 7.80
CA TYR A 165 7.68 10.75 8.05
C TYR A 165 6.83 11.85 7.38
N ASP A 166 7.31 13.09 7.39
CA ASP A 166 6.70 14.22 6.69
C ASP A 166 6.65 13.98 5.18
N PHE A 167 7.74 13.48 4.59
CA PHE A 167 7.79 13.09 3.17
C PHE A 167 6.78 11.99 2.85
N LEU A 168 6.70 10.96 3.69
CA LEU A 168 5.72 9.88 3.51
C LEU A 168 4.29 10.41 3.57
N LEU A 169 3.96 11.26 4.56
CA LEU A 169 2.64 11.87 4.70
C LEU A 169 2.27 12.74 3.51
N ASP A 170 3.20 13.55 3.02
CA ASP A 170 2.97 14.45 1.88
C ASP A 170 2.73 13.72 0.57
N ASN A 171 3.27 12.53 0.44
CA ASN A 171 3.12 11.72 -0.77
C ASN A 171 1.99 10.69 -0.64
N TYR A 172 1.51 10.40 0.57
CA TYR A 172 0.51 9.36 0.79
C TYR A 172 -0.78 9.68 0.04
N GLY A 173 -1.19 8.76 -0.83
CA GLY A 173 -2.37 8.90 -1.66
C GLY A 173 -2.24 9.79 -2.90
N ASP A 174 -1.15 10.53 -3.04
CA ASP A 174 -0.81 11.27 -4.26
C ASP A 174 0.30 10.59 -5.07
N LYS A 175 1.17 9.81 -4.43
CA LYS A 175 2.24 9.05 -5.05
C LYS A 175 2.38 7.69 -4.38
N ILE A 176 3.01 6.78 -5.09
CA ILE A 176 3.55 5.55 -4.52
C ILE A 176 5.08 5.57 -4.63
N ILE A 177 5.76 5.26 -3.54
CA ILE A 177 7.22 5.18 -3.50
C ILE A 177 7.64 3.81 -4.02
N SER A 178 8.57 3.78 -4.97
CA SER A 178 9.11 2.51 -5.47
C SER A 178 10.09 1.89 -4.49
N GLY A 179 9.95 0.60 -4.23
CA GLY A 179 10.84 -0.16 -3.36
C GLY A 179 11.30 -1.47 -3.97
N VAL A 180 12.40 -2.02 -3.45
CA VAL A 180 12.85 -3.39 -3.72
C VAL A 180 13.58 -3.95 -2.51
N MET A 181 13.40 -5.23 -2.20
CA MET A 181 14.21 -5.91 -1.19
C MET A 181 15.57 -6.33 -1.78
N THR A 182 16.63 -6.27 -0.98
CA THR A 182 17.94 -6.83 -1.34
C THR A 182 18.24 -8.14 -0.62
N LEU A 183 19.04 -9.01 -1.25
CA LEU A 183 19.68 -10.14 -0.57
C LEU A 183 21.18 -9.89 -0.35
N ASN A 184 21.85 -9.27 -1.31
CA ASN A 184 23.29 -9.08 -1.29
C ASN A 184 23.65 -7.61 -1.58
N SER A 185 23.52 -6.79 -0.55
CA SER A 185 23.81 -5.36 -0.56
C SER A 185 22.92 -4.56 -1.52
N LEU A 186 23.40 -4.14 -2.69
CA LEU A 186 22.64 -3.28 -3.62
C LEU A 186 22.23 -4.01 -4.90
N ASP A 187 22.17 -5.34 -4.90
CA ASP A 187 22.13 -6.14 -6.12
C ASP A 187 20.81 -6.00 -6.90
N GLU A 188 19.65 -6.06 -6.26
CA GLU A 188 18.36 -5.80 -6.93
C GLU A 188 18.28 -4.40 -7.52
N ALA A 189 18.69 -3.38 -6.76
CA ALA A 189 18.66 -2.00 -7.24
C ALA A 189 19.61 -1.77 -8.42
N THR A 190 20.80 -2.39 -8.38
CA THR A 190 21.77 -2.36 -9.48
C THR A 190 21.22 -3.06 -10.72
N TRP A 191 20.59 -4.22 -10.55
CA TRP A 191 19.95 -4.93 -11.65
C TRP A 191 18.83 -4.10 -12.29
N LEU A 192 18.00 -3.45 -11.47
CA LEU A 192 16.96 -2.54 -11.95
C LEU A 192 17.56 -1.36 -12.72
N LYS A 193 18.64 -0.75 -12.21
CA LYS A 193 19.35 0.32 -12.92
C LYS A 193 19.82 -0.10 -14.30
N GLN A 194 20.42 -1.28 -14.40
CA GLN A 194 20.95 -1.80 -15.68
C GLN A 194 19.85 -2.11 -16.69
N ASN A 195 18.68 -2.58 -16.24
CA ASN A 195 17.63 -3.07 -17.14
C ASN A 195 16.53 -2.03 -17.44
N THR A 196 16.36 -1.03 -16.56
CA THR A 196 15.31 -0.01 -16.66
C THR A 196 15.85 1.42 -16.75
N GLY A 197 17.14 1.64 -16.41
CA GLY A 197 17.74 2.96 -16.32
C GLY A 197 17.45 3.71 -15.02
N LYS A 198 16.65 3.14 -14.12
CA LYS A 198 16.15 3.76 -12.89
C LYS A 198 16.41 2.87 -11.68
N GLU A 199 16.43 3.47 -10.51
CA GLU A 199 16.57 2.80 -9.22
C GLU A 199 15.34 3.09 -8.36
N PRO A 200 14.92 2.14 -7.50
CA PRO A 200 13.80 2.36 -6.60
C PRO A 200 14.14 3.44 -5.56
N ALA A 201 13.16 4.18 -5.07
CA ALA A 201 13.39 5.17 -4.02
C ALA A 201 13.70 4.52 -2.65
N LEU A 202 13.12 3.36 -2.37
CA LEU A 202 13.25 2.60 -1.13
C LEU A 202 14.07 1.32 -1.35
N LEU A 203 14.94 1.01 -0.40
CA LEU A 203 15.72 -0.23 -0.37
C LEU A 203 15.38 -1.02 0.90
N GLY A 204 14.85 -2.22 0.72
CA GLY A 204 14.62 -3.20 1.77
C GLY A 204 15.92 -3.89 2.14
N ILE A 205 16.23 -3.97 3.44
CA ILE A 205 17.48 -4.52 3.99
C ILE A 205 17.14 -5.44 5.17
N ASP A 206 17.83 -6.57 5.30
CA ASP A 206 17.62 -7.52 6.38
C ASP A 206 18.79 -7.56 7.37
N LEU A 207 18.47 -7.67 8.65
CA LEU A 207 19.42 -7.92 9.74
C LEU A 207 19.59 -9.42 10.06
N MET A 208 19.05 -10.34 9.25
CA MET A 208 18.98 -11.78 9.51
C MET A 208 20.31 -12.48 9.84
N HIS A 209 21.44 -11.90 9.44
CA HIS A 209 22.77 -12.47 9.66
C HIS A 209 23.59 -11.72 10.72
N SER A 210 23.10 -10.56 11.17
CA SER A 210 23.76 -9.74 12.18
C SER A 210 23.68 -10.39 13.57
N GLY A 211 24.73 -10.26 14.37
CA GLY A 211 24.77 -10.73 15.76
C GLY A 211 24.98 -12.23 15.91
N ARG A 212 25.39 -12.90 14.82
CA ARG A 212 25.61 -14.34 14.77
C ARG A 212 27.09 -14.75 14.86
N GLY A 213 28.02 -13.81 14.66
CA GLY A 213 29.46 -14.09 14.72
C GLY A 213 29.96 -14.94 13.54
N TYR A 214 29.27 -14.88 12.39
CA TYR A 214 29.71 -15.58 11.18
C TYR A 214 30.99 -14.97 10.63
N THR A 215 31.91 -15.81 10.16
CA THR A 215 33.15 -15.36 9.52
C THR A 215 32.96 -14.94 8.06
N TRP A 216 31.87 -15.36 7.44
CA TRP A 216 31.55 -15.09 6.03
C TRP A 216 30.62 -13.88 5.84
N TYR A 217 30.06 -13.33 6.93
CA TYR A 217 29.16 -12.19 6.88
C TYR A 217 29.75 -10.99 7.61
N ASN A 218 29.57 -9.80 7.05
CA ASN A 218 29.89 -8.56 7.73
C ASN A 218 28.63 -8.03 8.42
N ASP A 219 28.57 -8.13 9.75
CA ASP A 219 27.45 -7.65 10.55
C ASP A 219 27.11 -6.16 10.35
N LYS A 220 28.07 -5.36 9.88
CA LYS A 220 27.88 -3.93 9.56
C LYS A 220 27.35 -3.68 8.16
N GLN A 221 27.25 -4.70 7.31
CA GLN A 221 26.79 -4.53 5.92
C GLN A 221 25.41 -3.85 5.84
N PRO A 222 24.39 -4.21 6.65
CA PRO A 222 23.10 -3.53 6.64
C PRO A 222 23.18 -2.03 6.99
N VAL A 223 24.06 -1.67 7.94
CA VAL A 223 24.30 -0.27 8.34
C VAL A 223 24.97 0.50 7.18
N ILE A 224 25.95 -0.12 6.51
CA ILE A 224 26.64 0.45 5.36
C ILE A 224 25.66 0.67 4.20
N ASP A 225 24.82 -0.32 3.88
CA ASP A 225 23.84 -0.23 2.80
C ASP A 225 22.79 0.84 3.07
N ALA A 226 22.26 0.88 4.30
CA ALA A 226 21.28 1.89 4.71
C ALA A 226 21.86 3.31 4.62
N LYS A 227 23.09 3.52 5.11
CA LYS A 227 23.80 4.80 4.99
C LYS A 227 24.06 5.18 3.54
N THR A 228 24.47 4.21 2.73
CA THR A 228 24.74 4.42 1.30
C THR A 228 23.49 4.87 0.57
N TRP A 229 22.36 4.21 0.81
CA TRP A 229 21.09 4.55 0.18
C TRP A 229 20.60 5.94 0.63
N TYR A 230 20.63 6.20 1.93
CA TYR A 230 20.19 7.49 2.49
C TYR A 230 21.07 8.67 2.07
N THR A 231 22.37 8.45 1.83
CA THR A 231 23.27 9.51 1.33
C THR A 231 22.80 10.03 -0.04
N ARG A 232 22.16 9.18 -0.84
CA ARG A 232 21.54 9.48 -2.14
C ARG A 232 20.08 9.94 -2.02
N ASN A 233 19.65 10.31 -0.81
CA ASN A 233 18.27 10.65 -0.46
C ASN A 233 17.26 9.50 -0.62
N GLY A 234 17.73 8.25 -0.75
CA GLY A 234 16.87 7.08 -0.74
C GLY A 234 16.40 6.71 0.67
N ILE A 235 15.40 5.84 0.75
CA ILE A 235 14.77 5.41 2.01
C ILE A 235 15.27 4.02 2.39
N PRO A 236 16.00 3.85 3.50
CA PRO A 236 16.32 2.52 4.01
C PRO A 236 15.14 1.94 4.82
N ALA A 237 14.67 0.77 4.42
CA ALA A 237 13.65 0.00 5.13
C ALA A 237 14.25 -1.31 5.66
N LEU A 238 14.44 -1.38 6.97
CA LEU A 238 15.06 -2.52 7.63
C LEU A 238 14.00 -3.44 8.23
N MET A 239 14.22 -4.74 8.03
CA MET A 239 13.49 -5.82 8.70
C MET A 239 14.47 -6.82 9.32
N TRP A 240 13.93 -7.83 9.97
CA TRP A 240 14.75 -8.81 10.66
C TRP A 240 14.12 -10.20 10.66
N HIS A 241 14.63 -11.09 9.80
CA HIS A 241 14.40 -12.53 9.99
C HIS A 241 15.22 -13.03 11.19
N TRP A 242 14.62 -12.91 12.37
CA TRP A 242 15.29 -13.17 13.63
C TRP A 242 15.53 -14.66 13.83
N ARG A 243 16.75 -15.13 13.55
CA ARG A 243 17.17 -16.53 13.80
C ARG A 243 17.08 -16.88 15.28
N ASP A 244 16.86 -18.16 15.59
CA ASP A 244 16.71 -18.69 16.96
C ASP A 244 17.66 -18.00 17.96
N PRO A 245 17.12 -17.24 18.93
CA PRO A 245 17.92 -16.49 19.90
C PRO A 245 18.82 -17.40 20.75
N SER A 246 18.41 -18.65 21.01
CA SER A 246 19.17 -19.59 21.82
C SER A 246 20.46 -20.11 21.16
N ARG A 247 20.68 -19.79 19.87
CA ARG A 247 21.81 -20.26 19.05
C ARG A 247 21.85 -21.78 18.85
N LYS A 248 20.77 -22.51 19.17
CA LYS A 248 20.67 -23.96 18.94
C LYS A 248 20.47 -24.33 17.47
N THR A 249 19.91 -23.42 16.69
CA THR A 249 19.76 -23.53 15.23
C THR A 249 19.92 -22.15 14.60
N GLU A 250 20.07 -22.14 13.27
CA GLU A 250 20.05 -20.93 12.46
C GLU A 250 18.66 -20.64 11.88
N GLU A 251 17.65 -21.43 12.22
CA GLU A 251 16.29 -21.25 11.74
C GLU A 251 15.54 -20.13 12.46
N PHE A 252 14.69 -19.43 11.71
CA PHE A 252 13.66 -18.52 12.23
C PHE A 252 12.24 -19.11 12.06
N TYR A 253 12.10 -20.12 11.21
CA TYR A 253 10.85 -20.86 11.03
C TYR A 253 10.59 -21.82 12.20
N VAL A 254 9.32 -21.95 12.56
CA VAL A 254 8.85 -22.92 13.55
C VAL A 254 9.02 -24.33 13.03
N LYS A 255 9.49 -25.22 13.90
CA LYS A 255 9.54 -26.65 13.62
C LYS A 255 8.15 -27.24 13.39
N ASN A 256 7.94 -27.85 12.24
CA ASN A 256 6.72 -28.58 11.92
C ASN A 256 6.99 -29.65 10.84
N GLN A 257 5.94 -30.34 10.38
CA GLN A 257 6.09 -31.40 9.36
C GLN A 257 6.69 -30.90 8.04
N SER A 258 6.36 -29.66 7.63
CA SER A 258 6.88 -29.05 6.40
C SER A 258 8.27 -28.41 6.58
N LYS A 259 8.66 -28.13 7.82
CA LYS A 259 9.97 -27.58 8.18
C LYS A 259 10.54 -28.33 9.41
N PRO A 260 11.02 -29.58 9.23
CA PRO A 260 11.46 -30.43 10.34
C PRO A 260 12.72 -29.91 11.04
N GLU A 261 13.53 -29.10 10.35
CA GLU A 261 14.73 -28.45 10.91
C GLU A 261 14.43 -27.14 11.66
N GLY A 262 13.17 -26.67 11.64
CA GLY A 262 12.77 -25.41 12.27
C GLY A 262 13.10 -25.34 13.76
N THR A 263 13.03 -24.14 14.31
CA THR A 263 13.31 -23.90 15.73
C THR A 263 12.11 -24.27 16.61
N ASP A 264 12.42 -24.75 17.82
CA ASP A 264 11.49 -24.98 18.93
C ASP A 264 11.54 -23.82 19.96
N PHE A 265 12.12 -22.66 19.60
CA PHE A 265 12.24 -21.50 20.50
C PHE A 265 10.87 -21.01 20.99
N ASP A 266 10.72 -20.85 22.31
CA ASP A 266 9.43 -20.61 22.95
C ASP A 266 9.25 -19.13 23.36
N ILE A 267 8.57 -18.36 22.51
CA ILE A 267 8.21 -16.96 22.81
C ILE A 267 7.31 -16.82 24.05
N SER A 268 6.62 -17.87 24.53
CA SER A 268 5.77 -17.73 25.73
C SER A 268 6.57 -17.33 26.99
N LYS A 269 7.90 -17.49 26.96
CA LYS A 269 8.84 -17.08 28.00
C LYS A 269 9.16 -15.59 28.02
N VAL A 270 8.61 -14.78 27.10
CA VAL A 270 8.85 -13.33 27.03
C VAL A 270 8.48 -12.55 28.30
N SER A 271 7.63 -13.10 29.17
CA SER A 271 7.29 -12.47 30.45
C SER A 271 8.12 -12.98 31.64
N ASP A 272 8.94 -14.02 31.46
CA ASP A 272 9.81 -14.56 32.50
C ASP A 272 11.22 -13.99 32.36
N VAL A 273 11.48 -12.86 33.03
CA VAL A 273 12.76 -12.14 32.97
C VAL A 273 13.97 -12.96 33.42
N ASN A 274 13.75 -14.07 34.14
CA ASN A 274 14.81 -14.94 34.62
C ASN A 274 15.11 -16.10 33.65
N SER A 275 14.18 -16.40 32.73
CA SER A 275 14.32 -17.46 31.73
C SER A 275 15.52 -17.24 30.80
N VAL A 276 16.03 -18.34 30.25
CA VAL A 276 17.14 -18.29 29.29
C VAL A 276 16.67 -17.72 27.95
N GLU A 277 15.43 -17.96 27.57
CA GLU A 277 14.78 -17.45 26.38
C GLU A 277 14.62 -15.92 26.43
N TYR A 278 14.15 -15.37 27.55
CA TYR A 278 14.05 -13.92 27.73
C TYR A 278 15.41 -13.24 27.60
N LYS A 279 16.42 -13.77 28.29
CA LYS A 279 17.79 -13.22 28.24
C LYS A 279 18.38 -13.30 26.83
N ALA A 280 18.13 -14.39 26.10
CA ALA A 280 18.55 -14.52 24.71
C ALA A 280 17.83 -13.53 23.79
N MET A 281 16.51 -13.36 23.94
CA MET A 281 15.75 -12.36 23.17
C MET A 281 16.27 -10.95 23.44
N LEU A 282 16.48 -10.60 24.71
CA LEU A 282 16.96 -9.28 25.12
C LEU A 282 18.37 -8.99 24.59
N ALA A 283 19.27 -9.98 24.63
CA ALA A 283 20.63 -9.83 24.11
C ALA A 283 20.65 -9.53 22.60
N ASP A 284 19.80 -10.21 21.83
CA ASP A 284 19.69 -9.97 20.39
C ASP A 284 19.05 -8.61 20.06
N ILE A 285 18.04 -8.20 20.84
CA ILE A 285 17.45 -6.85 20.76
C ILE A 285 18.53 -5.81 21.06
N ASP A 286 19.35 -6.00 22.09
CA ASP A 286 20.42 -5.08 22.48
C ASP A 286 21.50 -4.95 21.38
N TYR A 287 21.90 -6.08 20.76
CA TYR A 287 22.84 -6.06 19.65
C TYR A 287 22.28 -5.31 18.44
N THR A 288 21.03 -5.62 18.07
CA THR A 288 20.33 -4.98 16.95
C THR A 288 20.13 -3.48 17.19
N ALA A 289 19.78 -3.09 18.43
CA ALA A 289 19.67 -1.70 18.82
C ALA A 289 20.99 -0.95 18.65
N GLY A 290 22.13 -1.59 18.92
CA GLY A 290 23.46 -1.01 18.65
C GLY A 290 23.68 -0.67 17.17
N LEU A 291 23.29 -1.55 16.25
CA LEU A 291 23.38 -1.28 14.80
C LEU A 291 22.47 -0.13 14.37
N LEU A 292 21.25 -0.08 14.89
CA LEU A 292 20.31 1.01 14.63
C LEU A 292 20.77 2.33 15.27
N LYS A 293 21.49 2.27 16.39
CA LYS A 293 22.09 3.44 17.06
C LYS A 293 23.21 4.04 16.23
N GLU A 294 24.03 3.22 15.59
CA GLU A 294 25.05 3.70 14.65
C GLU A 294 24.42 4.47 13.49
N LEU A 295 23.29 4.00 12.96
CA LEU A 295 22.52 4.75 11.95
C LEU A 295 22.00 6.07 12.51
N GLN A 296 21.48 6.09 13.74
CA GLN A 296 21.06 7.33 14.40
C GLN A 296 22.21 8.33 14.54
N ASP A 297 23.38 7.87 15.00
CA ASP A 297 24.55 8.72 15.20
C ASP A 297 25.08 9.28 13.87
N GLN A 298 24.79 8.58 12.77
CA GLN A 298 25.03 9.03 11.40
C GLN A 298 23.88 9.85 10.79
N ASN A 299 22.87 10.22 11.59
CA ASN A 299 21.65 10.94 11.21
C ASN A 299 20.80 10.22 10.14
N VAL A 300 20.83 8.89 10.09
CA VAL A 300 20.05 8.08 9.17
C VAL A 300 18.73 7.65 9.82
N PRO A 301 17.57 8.05 9.28
CA PRO A 301 16.29 7.52 9.69
C PRO A 301 16.06 6.13 9.07
N VAL A 302 15.26 5.30 9.73
CA VAL A 302 15.01 3.91 9.33
C VAL A 302 13.51 3.63 9.39
N ILE A 303 12.95 3.12 8.29
CA ILE A 303 11.68 2.39 8.35
C ILE A 303 11.99 1.04 9.01
N TRP A 304 11.48 0.81 10.20
CA TRP A 304 11.78 -0.37 11.01
C TRP A 304 10.57 -1.31 11.07
N ARG A 305 10.69 -2.48 10.44
CA ARG A 305 9.62 -3.49 10.34
C ARG A 305 10.05 -4.81 11.00
N PRO A 306 10.09 -4.87 12.34
CA PRO A 306 10.44 -6.09 13.06
C PRO A 306 9.24 -7.05 13.16
N LEU A 307 9.50 -8.30 13.55
CA LEU A 307 8.48 -9.28 13.92
C LEU A 307 7.36 -9.39 12.87
N HIS A 308 7.73 -9.36 11.59
CA HIS A 308 6.79 -9.34 10.46
C HIS A 308 6.04 -10.67 10.31
N GLU A 309 4.90 -10.62 9.60
CA GLU A 309 4.04 -11.77 9.30
C GLU A 309 3.64 -12.64 10.51
N ALA A 310 3.59 -12.04 11.70
CA ALA A 310 3.55 -12.82 12.92
C ALA A 310 2.29 -13.68 13.07
N ALA A 311 1.13 -13.21 12.60
CA ALA A 311 -0.12 -13.99 12.71
C ALA A 311 -0.17 -15.21 11.79
N GLY A 312 0.72 -15.29 10.81
CA GLY A 312 0.92 -16.49 10.00
C GLY A 312 1.43 -17.68 10.82
N GLY A 313 2.10 -17.42 11.94
CA GLY A 313 2.56 -18.42 12.90
C GLY A 313 3.73 -19.30 12.42
N TRP A 314 4.24 -19.06 11.21
CA TRP A 314 5.38 -19.80 10.65
C TRP A 314 6.73 -19.35 11.20
N PHE A 315 6.83 -18.14 11.74
CA PHE A 315 8.02 -17.66 12.45
C PHE A 315 7.87 -17.84 13.97
N TRP A 316 8.98 -18.06 14.68
CA TRP A 316 8.94 -18.37 16.11
C TRP A 316 8.28 -17.27 16.95
N TRP A 317 8.38 -16.00 16.52
CA TRP A 317 7.72 -14.89 17.20
C TRP A 317 6.19 -14.89 17.05
N GLY A 318 5.67 -15.62 16.06
CA GLY A 318 4.24 -15.85 15.86
C GLY A 318 3.71 -17.14 16.48
N ALA A 319 4.58 -18.03 16.96
CA ALA A 319 4.23 -19.43 17.19
C ALA A 319 3.25 -19.69 18.36
N LYS A 320 3.09 -18.72 19.27
CA LYS A 320 2.30 -18.88 20.52
C LYS A 320 1.14 -17.87 20.61
N GLY A 321 0.69 -17.35 19.48
CA GLY A 321 -0.47 -16.45 19.38
C GLY A 321 -0.15 -14.98 19.66
N GLY A 322 -1.16 -14.13 19.51
CA GLY A 322 -1.01 -12.67 19.57
C GLY A 322 -0.58 -12.12 20.93
N ALA A 323 -0.91 -12.77 22.05
CA ALA A 323 -0.57 -12.24 23.38
C ALA A 323 0.96 -12.22 23.65
N PRO A 324 1.72 -13.32 23.51
CA PRO A 324 3.19 -13.29 23.61
C PRO A 324 3.85 -12.34 22.59
N LEU A 325 3.34 -12.29 21.36
CA LEU A 325 3.87 -11.36 20.35
C LEU A 325 3.72 -9.90 20.78
N LYS A 326 2.53 -9.48 21.23
CA LYS A 326 2.31 -8.10 21.69
C LYS A 326 3.25 -7.74 22.84
N THR A 327 3.50 -8.69 23.75
CA THR A 327 4.49 -8.51 24.82
C THR A 327 5.90 -8.33 24.26
N LEU A 328 6.31 -9.15 23.28
CA LEU A 328 7.62 -9.03 22.63
C LEU A 328 7.78 -7.73 21.85
N TRP A 329 6.76 -7.30 21.11
CA TRP A 329 6.76 -6.03 20.39
C TRP A 329 6.97 -4.86 21.34
N ARG A 330 6.21 -4.82 22.44
CA ARG A 330 6.30 -3.76 23.46
C ARG A 330 7.63 -3.79 24.20
N LEU A 331 8.15 -4.98 24.50
CA LEU A 331 9.50 -5.16 25.04
C LEU A 331 10.56 -4.59 24.09
N MET A 332 10.49 -4.93 22.79
CA MET A 332 11.43 -4.43 21.79
C MET A 332 11.33 -2.91 21.65
N TYR A 333 10.12 -2.36 21.60
CA TYR A 333 9.89 -0.92 21.55
C TYR A 333 10.49 -0.22 22.77
N ASP A 334 10.16 -0.66 23.98
CA ASP A 334 10.68 -0.07 25.21
C ASP A 334 12.22 -0.18 25.28
N ARG A 335 12.76 -1.35 24.93
CA ARG A 335 14.21 -1.57 24.95
C ARG A 335 14.93 -0.69 23.93
N MET A 336 14.44 -0.61 22.70
CA MET A 336 15.06 0.18 21.63
C MET A 336 14.88 1.69 21.86
N VAL A 337 13.65 2.12 22.15
CA VAL A 337 13.33 3.54 22.30
C VAL A 337 13.73 4.03 23.69
N ASN A 338 13.22 3.47 24.77
CA ASN A 338 13.42 4.06 26.10
C ASN A 338 14.80 3.73 26.68
N TYR A 339 15.27 2.50 26.55
CA TYR A 339 16.56 2.09 27.10
C TYR A 339 17.76 2.48 26.21
N HIS A 340 17.73 2.18 24.90
CA HIS A 340 18.82 2.51 23.96
C HIS A 340 18.75 3.91 23.36
N GLY A 341 17.67 4.65 23.61
CA GLY A 341 17.55 6.03 23.13
C GLY A 341 17.38 6.16 21.61
N LEU A 342 16.84 5.13 20.93
CA LEU A 342 16.57 5.19 19.50
C LEU A 342 15.35 6.08 19.22
N ARG A 343 15.58 7.08 18.38
CA ARG A 343 14.67 8.16 17.95
C ARG A 343 14.65 8.31 16.43
N ASN A 344 15.37 7.45 15.71
CA ASN A 344 15.46 7.45 14.25
C ASN A 344 14.57 6.40 13.57
N LEU A 345 13.75 5.67 14.32
CA LEU A 345 12.93 4.57 13.82
C LEU A 345 11.50 5.01 13.53
N ILE A 346 10.95 4.52 12.41
CA ILE A 346 9.52 4.58 12.05
C ILE A 346 8.99 3.15 12.08
N TRP A 347 8.10 2.83 13.02
CA TRP A 347 7.66 1.47 13.33
C TRP A 347 6.57 0.98 12.38
N VAL A 348 6.83 -0.13 11.69
CA VAL A 348 5.89 -0.73 10.73
C VAL A 348 5.36 -2.07 11.25
N TRP A 349 4.06 -2.13 11.56
CA TRP A 349 3.37 -3.38 11.90
C TRP A 349 2.94 -4.11 10.63
N THR A 350 3.31 -5.38 10.48
CA THR A 350 2.83 -6.18 9.33
C THR A 350 1.53 -6.90 9.71
N ARG A 351 0.44 -6.53 9.05
CA ARG A 351 -0.89 -7.13 9.20
C ARG A 351 -1.01 -8.38 8.34
N GLU A 352 -1.42 -9.49 8.94
CA GLU A 352 -1.85 -10.70 8.23
C GLU A 352 -3.36 -10.66 7.96
N PRO A 353 -4.06 -11.71 7.52
CA PRO A 353 -5.52 -11.82 7.64
C PRO A 353 -5.96 -12.28 9.05
N ASN A 354 -7.14 -11.85 9.54
CA ASN A 354 -7.75 -12.33 10.81
C ASN A 354 -6.84 -12.28 12.06
N ASP A 355 -6.20 -11.14 12.34
CA ASP A 355 -5.16 -10.93 13.35
C ASP A 355 -5.49 -9.79 14.31
N ASP A 356 -6.75 -9.37 14.40
CA ASP A 356 -7.12 -8.19 15.21
C ASP A 356 -6.61 -8.29 16.68
N ASP A 357 -6.45 -9.51 17.21
CA ASP A 357 -5.86 -9.80 18.53
C ASP A 357 -4.32 -9.66 18.64
N TRP A 358 -3.63 -9.40 17.53
CA TRP A 358 -2.18 -9.37 17.40
C TRP A 358 -1.62 -7.94 17.40
N TYR A 359 -2.44 -6.94 17.02
CA TYR A 359 -2.00 -5.56 16.91
C TYR A 359 -1.43 -5.01 18.25
N PRO A 360 -0.20 -4.46 18.26
CA PRO A 360 0.47 -4.04 19.51
C PRO A 360 -0.14 -2.83 20.19
N GLY A 361 -0.87 -1.98 19.45
CA GLY A 361 -1.45 -0.73 19.93
C GLY A 361 -1.01 0.48 19.10
N ASP A 362 -1.85 1.50 19.04
CA ASP A 362 -1.63 2.72 18.25
C ASP A 362 -0.40 3.52 18.71
N GLU A 363 0.02 3.35 19.95
CA GLU A 363 1.15 3.97 20.61
C GLU A 363 2.51 3.32 20.29
N TYR A 364 2.51 2.19 19.56
CA TYR A 364 3.73 1.44 19.23
C TYR A 364 3.94 1.24 17.72
N VAL A 365 3.09 1.83 16.88
CA VAL A 365 3.06 1.60 15.43
C VAL A 365 2.87 2.93 14.70
N ASP A 366 3.73 3.25 13.73
CA ASP A 366 3.60 4.44 12.89
C ASP A 366 2.84 4.15 11.58
N ILE A 367 3.09 2.99 10.98
CA ILE A 367 2.62 2.59 9.65
C ILE A 367 2.19 1.12 9.71
N VAL A 368 1.19 0.75 8.90
CA VAL A 368 0.77 -0.64 8.74
C VAL A 368 1.22 -1.17 7.38
N GLY A 369 1.96 -2.26 7.38
CA GLY A 369 2.36 -3.03 6.22
C GLY A 369 1.45 -4.22 5.96
N ARG A 370 1.38 -4.62 4.69
CA ARG A 370 0.76 -5.85 4.23
C ARG A 370 1.72 -6.57 3.29
N ASP A 371 1.90 -7.86 3.51
CA ASP A 371 2.75 -8.71 2.67
C ASP A 371 1.84 -9.57 1.78
N ILE A 372 1.99 -9.46 0.45
CA ILE A 372 1.09 -10.11 -0.52
C ILE A 372 1.89 -10.87 -1.58
N TYR A 373 1.75 -12.20 -1.56
CA TYR A 373 2.34 -13.09 -2.56
C TYR A 373 1.24 -13.74 -3.43
N LYS A 374 0.89 -13.06 -4.53
CA LYS A 374 -0.03 -13.54 -5.56
C LYS A 374 0.66 -13.52 -6.93
N ASP A 375 1.17 -14.66 -7.36
CA ASP A 375 1.95 -14.80 -8.60
C ASP A 375 1.16 -14.33 -9.82
N GLY A 376 1.72 -13.38 -10.59
CA GLY A 376 1.12 -12.81 -11.79
C GLY A 376 -0.09 -11.89 -11.57
N ASP A 377 -0.55 -11.71 -10.33
CA ASP A 377 -1.63 -10.76 -10.00
C ASP A 377 -1.08 -9.34 -9.87
N HIS A 378 -1.40 -8.50 -10.86
CA HIS A 378 -1.06 -7.08 -10.90
C HIS A 378 -2.27 -6.17 -10.62
N GLY A 379 -3.33 -6.70 -9.99
CA GLY A 379 -4.45 -5.93 -9.49
C GLY A 379 -4.01 -4.93 -8.41
N SER A 380 -4.77 -3.84 -8.26
CA SER A 380 -4.48 -2.77 -7.30
C SER A 380 -4.50 -3.20 -5.83
N GLN A 381 -5.08 -4.37 -5.55
CA GLN A 381 -5.42 -4.85 -4.20
C GLN A 381 -6.29 -3.84 -3.43
N THR A 382 -7.15 -3.08 -4.13
CA THR A 382 -7.93 -1.97 -3.54
C THR A 382 -8.83 -2.38 -2.37
N LEU A 383 -9.42 -3.58 -2.40
CA LEU A 383 -10.29 -4.03 -1.31
C LEU A 383 -9.48 -4.32 -0.04
N GLU A 384 -8.29 -4.91 -0.19
CA GLU A 384 -7.35 -5.10 0.92
C GLU A 384 -6.92 -3.74 1.49
N PHE A 385 -6.54 -2.79 0.62
CA PHE A 385 -6.19 -1.44 1.04
C PHE A 385 -7.34 -0.76 1.82
N SER A 386 -8.56 -0.84 1.30
CA SER A 386 -9.74 -0.21 1.91
C SER A 386 -10.10 -0.84 3.26
N ASP A 387 -10.00 -2.16 3.39
CA ASP A 387 -10.19 -2.89 4.63
C ASP A 387 -9.18 -2.44 5.69
N LEU A 388 -7.88 -2.47 5.36
CA LEU A 388 -6.81 -2.03 6.26
C LEU A 388 -7.00 -0.56 6.68
N ASN A 389 -7.22 0.33 5.72
CA ASN A 389 -7.44 1.74 6.00
C ASN A 389 -8.63 1.94 6.96
N SER A 390 -9.73 1.19 6.77
CA SER A 390 -10.91 1.27 7.63
C SER A 390 -10.65 0.71 9.03
N ARG A 391 -9.96 -0.42 9.15
CA ARG A 391 -9.64 -1.08 10.43
C ARG A 391 -8.82 -0.17 11.35
N TYR A 392 -7.87 0.56 10.79
CA TYR A 392 -7.04 1.51 11.53
C TYR A 392 -7.63 2.93 11.54
N GLY A 393 -8.92 3.08 11.21
CA GLY A 393 -9.67 4.35 11.27
C GLY A 393 -9.10 5.46 10.39
N GLY A 394 -8.37 5.11 9.32
CA GLY A 394 -7.66 6.04 8.46
C GLY A 394 -6.50 6.78 9.14
N LYS A 395 -6.06 6.34 10.33
CA LYS A 395 -5.05 7.03 11.15
C LYS A 395 -3.60 6.68 10.80
N LYS A 396 -3.39 5.54 10.14
CA LYS A 396 -2.06 5.04 9.77
C LYS A 396 -1.93 5.03 8.26
N MET A 397 -0.75 5.36 7.76
CA MET A 397 -0.42 5.06 6.36
C MET A 397 -0.38 3.54 6.19
N ILE A 398 -0.84 3.06 5.04
CA ILE A 398 -0.87 1.64 4.67
C ILE A 398 0.10 1.39 3.52
N THR A 399 0.83 0.28 3.54
CA THR A 399 1.84 -0.04 2.51
C THR A 399 1.86 -1.51 2.13
N LEU A 400 2.34 -1.81 0.92
CA LEU A 400 2.74 -3.16 0.53
C LEU A 400 4.20 -3.35 0.97
N SER A 401 4.38 -3.83 2.20
CA SER A 401 5.69 -3.97 2.84
C SER A 401 6.52 -5.09 2.22
N GLU A 402 5.88 -6.12 1.69
CA GLU A 402 6.45 -7.10 0.76
C GLU A 402 5.43 -7.41 -0.34
N ALA A 403 5.94 -7.76 -1.53
CA ALA A 403 5.13 -8.29 -2.61
C ALA A 403 5.87 -9.39 -3.39
N GLY A 404 5.11 -10.35 -3.90
CA GLY A 404 5.56 -11.18 -5.01
C GLY A 404 5.47 -10.38 -6.31
N SER A 405 4.25 -10.27 -6.82
CA SER A 405 3.89 -9.42 -7.97
C SER A 405 3.39 -8.07 -7.47
N PHE A 406 3.94 -6.96 -7.96
CA PHE A 406 3.46 -5.64 -7.55
C PHE A 406 2.27 -5.17 -8.39
N PRO A 407 1.40 -4.29 -7.87
CA PRO A 407 0.27 -3.77 -8.64
C PRO A 407 0.68 -2.98 -9.87
N ASP A 408 -0.04 -3.15 -10.98
CA ASP A 408 0.12 -2.26 -12.13
C ASP A 408 -0.31 -0.84 -11.74
N VAL A 409 0.54 0.15 -12.05
CA VAL A 409 0.31 1.55 -11.74
C VAL A 409 -1.01 2.11 -12.27
N ASP A 410 -1.48 1.65 -13.43
CA ASP A 410 -2.74 2.12 -13.98
C ASP A 410 -3.92 1.65 -13.13
N ASN A 411 -3.85 0.43 -12.58
CA ASN A 411 -4.86 -0.10 -11.67
C ASN A 411 -4.83 0.65 -10.33
N LEU A 412 -3.64 0.99 -9.80
CA LEU A 412 -3.50 1.80 -8.59
C LEU A 412 -4.22 3.15 -8.72
N VAL A 413 -3.98 3.86 -9.84
CA VAL A 413 -4.59 5.17 -10.10
C VAL A 413 -6.08 5.06 -10.37
N LYS A 414 -6.50 4.09 -11.19
CA LYS A 414 -7.91 3.84 -11.52
C LYS A 414 -8.72 3.61 -10.26
N ASP A 415 -8.29 2.66 -9.43
CA ASP A 415 -9.02 2.19 -8.25
C ASP A 415 -8.79 3.10 -7.02
N GLY A 416 -7.80 3.99 -7.10
CA GLY A 416 -7.42 4.87 -5.98
C GLY A 416 -6.79 4.11 -4.82
N ALA A 417 -6.13 2.98 -5.07
CA ALA A 417 -5.43 2.21 -4.06
C ALA A 417 -4.14 2.94 -3.62
N ALA A 418 -4.23 3.62 -2.48
CA ALA A 418 -3.25 4.61 -2.03
C ALA A 418 -2.15 3.99 -1.16
N TRP A 419 -1.54 2.89 -1.62
CA TRP A 419 -0.39 2.30 -0.94
C TRP A 419 0.78 3.29 -0.87
N SER A 420 1.39 3.44 0.31
CA SER A 420 2.50 4.38 0.55
C SER A 420 3.75 4.01 -0.26
N TRP A 421 4.12 2.74 -0.23
CA TRP A 421 5.13 2.15 -1.10
C TRP A 421 4.74 0.73 -1.49
N TYR A 422 5.51 0.16 -2.41
CA TYR A 422 5.53 -1.28 -2.69
C TYR A 422 6.97 -1.77 -2.65
N MET A 423 7.18 -3.03 -2.25
CA MET A 423 8.52 -3.59 -2.19
C MET A 423 8.50 -5.07 -2.60
N PRO A 424 8.76 -5.40 -3.87
CA PRO A 424 8.89 -6.78 -4.30
C PRO A 424 10.08 -7.42 -3.61
N TRP A 425 9.95 -8.70 -3.30
CA TRP A 425 11.03 -9.46 -2.69
C TRP A 425 12.24 -9.61 -3.65
N TYR A 426 13.39 -9.99 -3.10
CA TYR A 426 14.63 -10.13 -3.88
C TYR A 426 14.55 -11.31 -4.86
N GLY A 427 15.58 -11.45 -5.70
CA GLY A 427 15.77 -12.62 -6.56
C GLY A 427 14.68 -12.75 -7.62
N SER A 428 14.00 -13.91 -7.69
CA SER A 428 13.02 -14.18 -8.74
C SER A 428 11.83 -13.25 -8.70
N TYR A 429 11.37 -12.83 -7.52
CA TYR A 429 10.23 -11.90 -7.41
C TYR A 429 10.52 -10.57 -8.11
N THR A 430 11.76 -10.08 -8.01
CA THR A 430 12.18 -8.87 -8.75
C THR A 430 12.51 -9.14 -10.22
N ARG A 431 13.24 -10.24 -10.51
CA ARG A 431 13.94 -10.42 -11.80
C ARG A 431 13.23 -11.34 -12.80
N ASN A 432 12.18 -12.05 -12.39
CA ASN A 432 11.49 -13.06 -13.20
C ASN A 432 10.11 -12.58 -13.66
N ASN A 433 9.79 -12.81 -14.94
CA ASN A 433 8.53 -12.40 -15.56
C ASN A 433 7.28 -13.10 -15.03
N ARG A 434 7.43 -14.24 -14.34
CA ARG A 434 6.34 -14.91 -13.62
C ARG A 434 5.71 -13.99 -12.57
N TYR A 435 6.53 -13.16 -11.95
CA TYR A 435 6.10 -12.23 -10.90
C TYR A 435 6.00 -10.83 -11.46
N ASN A 436 7.08 -10.31 -12.04
CA ASN A 436 7.15 -8.93 -12.52
C ASN A 436 7.97 -8.89 -13.82
N SER A 437 7.30 -8.66 -14.95
CA SER A 437 7.98 -8.53 -16.24
C SER A 437 8.84 -7.25 -16.30
N LEU A 438 9.91 -7.28 -17.10
CA LEU A 438 10.75 -6.09 -17.29
C LEU A 438 9.98 -4.91 -17.92
N ASP A 439 9.00 -5.20 -18.78
CA ASP A 439 8.15 -4.16 -19.37
C ASP A 439 7.22 -3.53 -18.31
N LEU A 440 6.73 -4.33 -17.36
CA LEU A 440 5.98 -3.80 -16.22
C LEU A 440 6.86 -2.92 -15.32
N TRP A 441 8.09 -3.34 -15.00
CA TRP A 441 9.04 -2.50 -14.25
C TRP A 441 9.29 -1.15 -14.93
N LYS A 442 9.49 -1.17 -16.26
CA LYS A 442 9.69 0.05 -17.05
C LYS A 442 8.46 0.94 -17.05
N LYS A 443 7.26 0.36 -17.18
CA LYS A 443 5.99 1.07 -17.06
C LYS A 443 5.88 1.73 -15.68
N MET A 444 6.10 0.97 -14.62
CA MET A 444 6.03 1.42 -13.24
C MET A 444 6.97 2.62 -13.00
N PHE A 445 8.25 2.49 -13.32
CA PHE A 445 9.26 3.54 -13.11
C PHE A 445 9.12 4.77 -14.03
N ALA A 446 8.43 4.64 -15.17
CA ALA A 446 8.17 5.77 -16.05
C ALA A 446 6.93 6.57 -15.64
N HIS A 447 6.05 6.00 -14.83
CA HIS A 447 4.74 6.58 -14.54
C HIS A 447 4.84 7.70 -13.49
N ALA A 448 4.17 8.83 -13.73
CA ALA A 448 4.26 10.03 -12.89
C ALA A 448 3.75 9.83 -11.44
N TYR A 449 2.95 8.80 -11.19
CA TYR A 449 2.48 8.42 -9.85
C TYR A 449 3.56 7.73 -9.00
N VAL A 450 4.62 7.21 -9.63
CA VAL A 450 5.68 6.45 -8.95
C VAL A 450 6.90 7.33 -8.73
N ILE A 451 7.42 7.36 -7.50
CA ILE A 451 8.66 8.07 -7.17
C ILE A 451 9.83 7.09 -7.27
N THR A 452 10.81 7.41 -8.11
CA THR A 452 12.11 6.70 -8.21
C THR A 452 13.21 7.46 -7.47
N LEU A 453 14.38 6.82 -7.27
CA LEU A 453 15.48 7.41 -6.50
C LEU A 453 15.94 8.79 -7.01
N ASP A 454 15.99 8.98 -8.33
CA ASP A 454 16.39 10.24 -8.95
C ASP A 454 15.34 11.36 -8.82
N GLU A 455 14.14 11.04 -8.34
CA GLU A 455 13.06 11.97 -8.08
C GLU A 455 12.91 12.28 -6.58
N MET A 456 13.75 11.66 -5.73
CA MET A 456 13.76 11.91 -4.30
C MET A 456 14.22 13.34 -3.99
N PRO A 457 13.54 14.06 -3.09
CA PRO A 457 13.92 15.42 -2.70
C PRO A 457 15.18 15.39 -1.82
N ASP A 458 15.61 16.56 -1.33
CA ASP A 458 16.51 16.60 -0.17
C ASP A 458 15.78 16.09 1.07
N LEU A 459 15.77 14.77 1.23
CA LEU A 459 15.06 14.07 2.29
C LEU A 459 15.56 14.46 3.69
N LYS A 460 16.83 14.87 3.80
CA LYS A 460 17.48 15.22 5.08
C LYS A 460 16.91 16.50 5.69
N ASN A 461 16.50 17.44 4.84
CA ASN A 461 15.94 18.73 5.22
C ASN A 461 14.48 18.88 4.75
N TYR A 462 13.79 17.76 4.52
CA TYR A 462 12.42 17.79 4.01
C TYR A 462 11.48 18.41 5.05
N VAL A 463 10.68 19.37 4.60
CA VAL A 463 9.67 20.05 5.43
C VAL A 463 8.31 19.72 4.88
N ARG A 464 7.40 19.29 5.76
CA ARG A 464 6.01 19.00 5.41
C ARG A 464 5.37 20.16 4.66
N GLN A 465 4.71 19.85 3.57
CA GLN A 465 3.87 20.77 2.83
C GLN A 465 2.46 20.73 3.43
N GLU A 466 1.84 21.87 3.72
CA GLU A 466 0.47 21.89 4.25
C GLU A 466 -0.52 21.45 3.15
N GLN A 467 -0.91 20.17 3.17
CA GLN A 467 -1.86 19.62 2.21
C GLN A 467 -2.82 18.61 2.84
N ILE A 468 -4.08 18.65 2.39
CA ILE A 468 -5.09 17.66 2.75
C ILE A 468 -4.86 16.41 1.91
N VAL A 469 -4.50 15.32 2.60
CA VAL A 469 -4.35 13.99 2.02
C VAL A 469 -5.72 13.40 1.71
N THR A 470 -5.99 13.13 0.44
CA THR A 470 -7.31 12.64 -0.01
C THR A 470 -7.23 11.30 -0.74
N GLY A 471 -6.03 10.85 -1.13
CA GLY A 471 -5.87 9.69 -2.00
C GLY A 471 -6.51 9.82 -3.37
N ILE A 472 -7.01 11.02 -3.71
CA ILE A 472 -7.30 11.43 -5.07
C ILE A 472 -6.00 12.05 -5.54
N PHE A 473 -5.39 11.45 -6.55
CA PHE A 473 -4.24 12.05 -7.21
C PHE A 473 -4.68 13.38 -7.86
N LYS A 474 -4.52 14.51 -7.14
CA LYS A 474 -5.03 15.84 -7.55
C LYS A 474 -4.34 16.38 -8.80
N LYS A 475 -3.23 15.75 -9.19
CA LYS A 475 -2.41 16.06 -10.36
C LYS A 475 -2.13 14.80 -11.18
N LEU A 476 -3.15 14.11 -11.68
CA LEU A 476 -2.96 13.66 -13.05
C LEU A 476 -2.80 14.95 -13.87
N PRO A 477 -1.66 15.22 -14.54
CA PRO A 477 -1.77 16.04 -15.73
C PRO A 477 -2.95 15.46 -16.51
N LYS A 478 -3.85 16.33 -17.01
CA LYS A 478 -5.01 15.89 -17.83
C LYS A 478 -4.57 14.68 -18.64
N PRO A 479 -5.33 13.55 -18.62
CA PRO A 479 -4.94 12.35 -19.35
C PRO A 479 -4.45 12.84 -20.70
N LEU A 480 -3.19 12.53 -21.01
CA LEU A 480 -2.52 13.13 -22.15
C LEU A 480 -3.49 13.05 -23.32
N SER A 481 -3.71 14.15 -24.00
CA SER A 481 -4.55 14.14 -25.21
C SER A 481 -3.93 13.26 -26.29
N PHE A 482 -2.81 12.59 -26.02
CA PHE A 482 -2.19 11.59 -26.84
C PHE A 482 -1.70 10.36 -26.04
N LYS A 483 -1.68 9.21 -26.71
CA LYS A 483 -1.05 7.97 -26.29
C LYS A 483 0.23 7.80 -27.10
N ALA A 484 1.28 7.27 -26.48
CA ALA A 484 2.50 6.90 -27.19
C ALA A 484 2.89 5.47 -26.84
N TYR A 485 3.18 4.64 -27.85
CA TYR A 485 3.53 3.25 -27.67
C TYR A 485 4.47 2.71 -28.76
N PRO A 486 5.40 1.81 -28.41
CA PRO A 486 5.76 1.43 -27.04
C PRO A 486 6.53 2.58 -26.35
N THR A 487 6.39 2.74 -25.03
CA THR A 487 7.22 3.69 -24.25
C THR A 487 8.64 3.17 -24.05
N LEU A 488 8.90 1.89 -24.34
CA LEU A 488 10.21 1.29 -24.54
C LEU A 488 10.51 1.19 -26.04
N ILE A 489 11.32 2.10 -26.55
CA ILE A 489 11.56 2.31 -27.97
C ILE A 489 12.85 1.62 -28.39
N GLN A 490 12.78 0.76 -29.41
CA GLN A 490 13.97 0.43 -30.20
C GLN A 490 14.26 1.57 -31.17
N ASP A 491 13.47 1.75 -32.23
CA ASP A 491 13.76 2.81 -33.21
C ASP A 491 12.56 3.69 -33.55
N LYS A 492 11.35 3.30 -33.14
CA LYS A 492 10.12 4.00 -33.49
C LYS A 492 9.15 4.08 -32.32
N LEU A 493 8.53 5.23 -32.18
CA LEU A 493 7.44 5.51 -31.27
C LEU A 493 6.20 5.82 -32.10
N PHE A 494 5.10 5.10 -31.88
CA PHE A 494 3.81 5.49 -32.42
C PHE A 494 3.13 6.44 -31.46
N ILE A 495 2.56 7.52 -31.98
CA ILE A 495 1.81 8.51 -31.22
C ILE A 495 0.42 8.63 -31.82
N GLN A 496 -0.61 8.59 -30.97
CA GLN A 496 -1.99 8.82 -31.33
C GLN A 496 -2.57 9.89 -30.44
N SER A 497 -3.07 10.99 -31.01
CA SER A 497 -3.70 12.08 -30.28
C SER A 497 -5.18 12.25 -30.61
N GLU A 498 -5.96 12.70 -29.63
CA GLU A 498 -7.35 13.13 -29.77
C GLU A 498 -7.47 14.40 -30.63
N LYS A 499 -6.43 15.25 -30.60
CA LYS A 499 -6.32 16.52 -31.35
C LYS A 499 -5.23 16.41 -32.43
N PRO A 500 -5.29 17.25 -33.49
CA PRO A 500 -4.19 17.33 -34.44
C PRO A 500 -2.86 17.69 -33.75
N MET A 501 -1.81 16.98 -34.11
CA MET A 501 -0.44 17.25 -33.70
C MET A 501 0.24 18.11 -34.75
N GLU A 502 0.85 19.22 -34.34
CA GLU A 502 1.57 20.18 -35.19
C GLU A 502 3.08 20.10 -34.96
N THR A 503 3.50 19.95 -33.71
CA THR A 503 4.92 19.84 -33.34
C THR A 503 5.17 18.71 -32.36
N LEU A 504 6.36 18.12 -32.48
CA LEU A 504 6.93 17.18 -31.52
C LEU A 504 8.36 17.57 -31.21
N ALA A 505 8.71 17.57 -29.93
CA ALA A 505 10.07 17.73 -29.44
C ALA A 505 10.46 16.59 -28.51
N ILE A 506 11.70 16.13 -28.59
CA ILE A 506 12.27 15.09 -27.73
C ILE A 506 13.38 15.75 -26.92
N TYR A 507 13.27 15.70 -25.59
CA TYR A 507 14.27 16.22 -24.68
C TYR A 507 14.94 15.08 -23.93
N ASN A 508 16.24 15.17 -23.68
CA ASN A 508 16.89 14.31 -22.70
C ASN A 508 16.59 14.81 -21.27
N LEU A 509 17.01 14.05 -20.25
CA LEU A 509 16.78 14.42 -18.84
C LEU A 509 17.51 15.68 -18.37
N LEU A 510 18.50 16.16 -19.13
CA LEU A 510 19.20 17.42 -18.86
C LEU A 510 18.46 18.63 -19.47
N GLY A 511 17.29 18.41 -20.08
CA GLY A 511 16.50 19.45 -20.72
C GLY A 511 17.01 19.85 -22.11
N ALA A 512 17.99 19.15 -22.68
CA ALA A 512 18.47 19.44 -24.03
C ALA A 512 17.53 18.81 -25.06
N CYS A 513 17.08 19.61 -26.02
CA CYS A 513 16.30 19.13 -27.16
C CYS A 513 17.20 18.31 -28.08
N VAL A 514 16.90 17.01 -28.23
CA VAL A 514 17.65 16.08 -29.09
C VAL A 514 17.03 15.90 -30.47
N ARG A 515 15.73 16.21 -30.62
CA ARG A 515 15.01 16.17 -31.89
C ARG A 515 13.77 17.05 -31.83
N GLU A 516 13.45 17.69 -32.93
CA GLU A 516 12.19 18.40 -33.13
C GLU A 516 11.67 18.13 -34.55
N GLU A 517 10.38 17.89 -34.70
CA GLU A 517 9.75 17.62 -36.00
C GLU A 517 8.34 18.19 -36.09
N LYS A 518 7.92 18.54 -37.31
CA LYS A 518 6.54 18.91 -37.60
C LYS A 518 5.72 17.67 -37.85
N LEU A 519 4.54 17.60 -37.22
CA LEU A 519 3.58 16.54 -37.41
C LEU A 519 2.37 17.05 -38.20
N ASN A 520 1.61 16.11 -38.77
CA ASN A 520 0.32 16.41 -39.38
C ASN A 520 -0.66 15.29 -39.07
N GLY A 521 -1.86 15.66 -38.62
CA GLY A 521 -2.93 14.73 -38.27
C GLY A 521 -2.86 14.23 -36.83
N LYS A 522 -3.62 13.16 -36.56
CA LYS A 522 -3.83 12.63 -35.21
C LYS A 522 -2.96 11.41 -34.89
N GLN A 523 -2.15 10.95 -35.82
CA GLN A 523 -1.30 9.78 -35.66
C GLN A 523 0.05 10.04 -36.31
N ALA A 524 1.13 9.60 -35.68
CA ALA A 524 2.48 9.75 -36.21
C ALA A 524 3.39 8.60 -35.78
N TRP A 525 4.36 8.28 -36.63
CA TRP A 525 5.49 7.44 -36.28
C TRP A 525 6.74 8.31 -36.16
N VAL A 526 7.36 8.28 -35.00
CA VAL A 526 8.50 9.12 -34.63
C VAL A 526 9.74 8.26 -34.55
N SER A 527 10.79 8.63 -35.27
CA SER A 527 12.04 7.86 -35.25
C SER A 527 12.97 8.28 -34.12
N PHE A 528 13.46 7.28 -33.38
CA PHE A 528 14.54 7.41 -32.41
C PHE A 528 15.88 6.88 -32.95
N ALA A 529 15.97 6.63 -34.26
CA ALA A 529 17.23 6.25 -34.88
C ALA A 529 18.27 7.37 -34.68
N GLY A 530 19.48 6.97 -34.27
CA GLY A 530 20.58 7.89 -33.96
C GLY A 530 20.46 8.64 -32.62
N ILE A 531 19.42 8.38 -31.83
CA ILE A 531 19.30 8.88 -30.44
C ILE A 531 19.95 7.86 -29.50
N ASN A 532 20.83 8.33 -28.61
CA ASN A 532 21.52 7.48 -27.63
C ASN A 532 20.53 6.76 -26.70
N SER A 533 20.94 5.60 -26.18
CA SER A 533 20.18 4.91 -25.13
C SER A 533 19.95 5.84 -23.93
N GLY A 534 18.75 5.81 -23.37
CA GLY A 534 18.39 6.66 -22.24
C GLY A 534 16.92 7.06 -22.18
N MET A 535 16.61 7.89 -21.19
CA MET A 535 15.25 8.38 -20.97
C MET A 535 15.07 9.74 -21.64
N TYR A 536 13.91 9.90 -22.28
CA TYR A 536 13.55 11.09 -23.01
C TYR A 536 12.15 11.54 -22.64
N LEU A 537 11.94 12.84 -22.72
CA LEU A 537 10.63 13.47 -22.63
C LEU A 537 10.17 13.81 -24.05
N VAL A 538 9.11 13.18 -24.52
CA VAL A 538 8.45 13.51 -25.79
C VAL A 538 7.34 14.49 -25.52
N VAL A 539 7.43 15.68 -26.11
CA VAL A 539 6.51 16.79 -25.92
C VAL A 539 5.75 17.03 -27.23
N ILE A 540 4.43 17.04 -27.17
CA ILE A 540 3.54 17.35 -28.31
C ILE A 540 2.97 18.75 -28.15
N ASN A 541 3.00 19.54 -29.24
CA ASN A 541 2.45 20.89 -29.32
C ASN A 541 2.93 21.82 -28.18
N HIS A 542 4.16 21.59 -27.68
CA HIS A 542 4.78 22.30 -26.55
C HIS A 542 3.98 22.31 -25.23
N ASN A 543 2.97 21.46 -25.08
CA ASN A 543 2.02 21.52 -23.97
C ASN A 543 2.02 20.26 -23.10
N GLU A 544 2.04 19.09 -23.73
CA GLU A 544 1.84 17.82 -23.06
C GLU A 544 3.03 16.90 -23.32
N SER A 545 3.47 16.16 -22.31
CA SER A 545 4.71 15.39 -22.39
C SER A 545 4.58 13.98 -21.83
N ILE A 546 5.22 13.00 -22.49
CA ILE A 546 5.33 11.62 -22.02
C ILE A 546 6.80 11.22 -21.89
N LYS A 547 7.13 10.49 -20.82
CA LYS A 547 8.45 9.88 -20.66
C LYS A 547 8.52 8.61 -21.51
N VAL A 548 9.61 8.44 -22.25
CA VAL A 548 9.92 7.24 -23.01
C VAL A 548 11.37 6.82 -22.78
N TRP A 549 11.65 5.53 -22.93
CA TRP A 549 12.99 4.95 -22.81
C TRP A 549 13.45 4.43 -24.17
N LYS A 550 14.57 4.93 -24.68
CA LYS A 550 15.26 4.40 -25.87
C LYS A 550 16.26 3.33 -25.44
N LYS A 551 16.14 2.12 -25.99
CA LYS A 551 17.14 1.05 -25.83
C LYS A 551 18.47 1.43 -26.45
#